data_AF-A0A940Z9D8-F1
#
_entry.id   AF-A0A940Z9D8-F1
#
_cell.length_a   1.000
_cell.length_b   1.000
_cell.length_c   1.000
_cell.angle_alpha   90.00
_cell.angle_beta   90.00
_cell.angle_gamma   90.00
#
_symmetry.space_group_name_H-M   'P 1'
#
loop_
_entity.id
_entity.type
_entity.pdbx_description
1 polymer ?
#
loop_
_entity_poly.entity_id
_entity_poly.type
_entity_poly.pdbx_seq_one_letter_code
_entity_poly.pdbx_strand_id
1 'polypeptide(L)' 'MGYNESYAKAFPFDKMVPDVLDPKMIEETAKGVNEAIKDRAQVNLISNNRAGGNAPLIVEKVPERLHKEKQQGLF' A
#
# COMPACT_ATOMS: atom_id res chain seq x y z
N MET A 1 13.36 -0.09 11.68
CA MET A 1 13.76 -1.50 11.50
C MET A 1 14.63 -1.59 10.26
N GLY A 2 15.76 -2.29 10.31
CA GLY A 2 16.61 -2.48 9.13
C GLY A 2 15.97 -3.45 8.13
N TYR A 3 16.35 -3.37 6.86
CA TYR A 3 15.81 -4.23 5.79
C TYR A 3 15.89 -5.73 6.12
N ASN A 4 17.05 -6.21 6.58
CA ASN A 4 17.27 -7.63 6.90
C ASN A 4 16.34 -8.14 8.01
N GLU A 5 16.08 -7.30 9.01
CA GLU A 5 15.20 -7.65 10.12
C GLU A 5 13.73 -7.72 9.66
N SER A 6 13.29 -6.75 8.88
CA SER A 6 11.96 -6.77 8.25
C SER A 6 11.78 -7.98 7.35
N TYR A 7 12.81 -8.35 6.57
CA TYR A 7 12.80 -9.51 5.70
C TYR A 7 12.66 -10.83 6.48
N ALA A 8 13.47 -11.01 7.53
CA ALA A 8 13.44 -12.20 8.35
C ALA A 8 12.08 -12.39 9.04
N LYS A 9 11.46 -11.29 9.52
CA LYS A 9 10.12 -11.32 10.12
C LYS A 9 9.01 -11.59 9.10
N ALA A 10 9.21 -11.15 7.86
CA ALA A 10 8.24 -11.28 6.78
C ALA A 10 8.25 -12.65 6.10
N PHE A 11 9.37 -13.40 6.14
CA PHE A 11 9.44 -14.76 5.60
C PHE A 11 8.43 -15.70 6.27
N PRO A 12 7.66 -16.51 5.53
CA PRO A 12 7.78 -16.85 4.10
C PRO A 12 6.97 -15.98 3.12
N PHE A 13 6.59 -14.78 3.53
CA PHE A 13 5.86 -13.77 2.74
C PHE A 13 4.40 -14.13 2.43
N ASP A 14 3.79 -14.98 3.25
CA ASP A 14 2.45 -15.51 3.05
C ASP A 14 1.35 -14.71 3.77
N LYS A 15 1.70 -13.89 4.76
CA LYS A 15 0.76 -13.14 5.60
C LYS A 15 1.24 -11.74 5.90
N MET A 16 0.31 -10.88 6.33
CA MET A 16 0.66 -9.55 6.85
C MET A 16 1.39 -9.68 8.19
N VAL A 17 2.51 -8.98 8.32
CA VAL A 17 3.23 -8.84 9.59
C VAL A 17 2.89 -7.48 10.20
N PRO A 18 2.21 -7.46 11.36
CA PRO A 18 1.92 -6.22 12.08
C PRO A 18 3.21 -5.44 12.37
N ASP A 19 3.10 -4.11 12.44
CA ASP A 19 4.17 -3.19 12.86
C ASP A 19 5.43 -3.16 11.97
N VAL A 20 5.45 -3.92 10.86
CA VAL A 20 6.51 -3.86 9.84
C VAL A 20 6.11 -2.99 8.66
N LEU A 21 4.83 -3.00 8.28
CA LEU A 21 4.29 -2.09 7.28
C LEU A 21 3.98 -0.74 7.92
N ASP A 22 4.68 0.31 7.52
CA ASP A 22 4.30 1.68 7.87
C ASP A 22 2.95 2.03 7.18
N PRO A 23 1.87 2.30 7.94
CA PRO A 23 0.59 2.67 7.37
C PRO A 23 0.65 3.93 6.49
N LYS A 24 1.60 4.83 6.74
CA LYS A 24 1.79 6.05 5.92
C LYS A 24 2.11 5.74 4.47
N MET A 25 2.81 4.64 4.19
CA MET A 25 3.11 4.23 2.81
C MET A 25 1.82 4.01 2.01
N ILE A 26 0.78 3.44 2.62
CA ILE A 26 -0.51 3.23 1.95
C ILE A 26 -1.20 4.58 1.70
N GLU A 27 -1.24 5.45 2.71
CA GLU A 27 -1.88 6.77 2.59
C GLU A 27 -1.19 7.65 1.55
N GLU A 28 0.14 7.72 1.55
CA GLU A 28 0.93 8.51 0.59
C GLU A 28 0.80 7.96 -0.82
N THR A 29 0.83 6.63 -0.99
CA THR A 29 0.60 6.00 -2.30
C THR A 29 -0.81 6.29 -2.80
N ALA A 30 -1.83 6.14 -1.97
CA ALA A 30 -3.22 6.42 -2.33
C ALA A 30 -3.41 7.89 -2.73
N LYS A 31 -2.79 8.83 -2.00
CA LYS A 31 -2.82 10.26 -2.35
C LYS A 31 -2.21 10.52 -3.74
N GLY A 32 -1.02 10.00 -4.00
CA GLY A 32 -0.37 10.18 -5.31
C GLY A 32 -1.15 9.57 -6.46
N VAL A 33 -1.73 8.37 -6.26
CA VAL A 33 -2.62 7.74 -7.25
C VAL A 33 -3.85 8.63 -7.50
N ASN A 34 -4.46 9.16 -6.44
CA ASN A 34 -5.65 9.99 -6.55
C ASN A 34 -5.37 11.32 -7.27
N GLU A 35 -4.24 11.97 -6.98
CA GLU A 35 -3.80 13.19 -7.66
C GLU A 35 -3.58 12.94 -9.16
N ALA A 36 -2.90 11.85 -9.52
CA ALA A 36 -2.70 11.48 -10.92
C ALA A 36 -4.02 11.17 -11.65
N ILE A 37 -4.99 10.53 -10.98
CA ILE A 37 -6.32 10.28 -11.54
C ILE A 37 -7.08 11.60 -11.77
N LYS A 38 -6.99 12.58 -10.85
CA LYS A 38 -7.60 13.92 -11.03
C LYS A 38 -7.06 14.62 -12.27
N ASP A 39 -5.77 14.42 -12.56
CA ASP A 39 -5.11 14.93 -13.76
C ASP A 39 -5.39 14.08 -15.01
N ARG A 40 -6.34 13.14 -14.93
CA ARG A 40 -6.74 12.21 -16.01
C ARG A 40 -5.59 11.33 -16.52
N ALA A 41 -4.56 11.10 -15.70
CA ALA A 41 -3.47 10.19 -16.03
C ALA A 41 -3.88 8.73 -15.82
N GLN A 42 -3.31 7.85 -16.65
CA GLN A 42 -3.36 6.41 -16.40
C GLN A 42 -2.28 6.04 -15.38
N VAL A 43 -2.67 5.37 -14.31
CA VAL A 43 -1.75 4.95 -13.24
C VAL A 43 -1.57 3.44 -13.25
N ASN A 44 -0.32 2.98 -13.32
CA ASN A 44 0.06 1.58 -13.13
C ASN A 44 0.76 1.45 -11.78
N LEU A 45 0.11 0.80 -10.81
CA LEU A 45 0.68 0.56 -9.48
C LEU A 45 1.37 -0.81 -9.44
N ILE A 46 2.68 -0.83 -9.20
CA ILE A 46 3.48 -2.07 -9.10
C ILE A 46 3.96 -2.21 -7.66
N SER A 47 3.60 -3.32 -7.00
CA SER A 47 4.10 -3.64 -5.67
C SER A 47 5.18 -4.72 -5.77
N ASN A 48 6.41 -4.35 -5.42
CA ASN A 48 7.51 -5.28 -5.18
C ASN A 48 7.93 -5.30 -3.70
N ASN A 49 7.19 -4.60 -2.84
CA ASN A 49 7.56 -4.46 -1.44
C ASN A 49 7.11 -5.68 -0.64
N ARG A 50 8.09 -6.49 -0.19
CA ARG A 50 7.85 -7.61 0.74
C ARG A 50 7.95 -7.20 2.22
N ALA A 51 8.35 -5.96 2.52
CA ALA A 51 8.33 -5.44 3.88
C ALA A 51 6.86 -5.33 4.33
N GLY A 52 6.52 -5.98 5.44
CA GLY A 52 5.14 -6.16 5.88
C GLY A 52 4.56 -7.52 5.56
N GLY A 53 5.32 -8.41 4.94
CA GLY A 53 4.96 -9.82 4.79
C GLY A 53 4.44 -10.17 3.39
N ASN A 54 3.31 -9.63 2.95
CA ASN A 54 2.65 -10.10 1.73
C ASN A 54 2.38 -8.95 0.75
N ALA A 55 3.14 -8.88 -0.34
CA ALA A 55 3.06 -7.78 -1.31
C ALA A 55 1.67 -7.64 -1.98
N PRO A 56 0.99 -8.72 -2.42
CA PRO A 56 -0.41 -8.67 -2.85
C PRO A 56 -1.35 -8.08 -1.79
N LEU A 57 -1.32 -8.57 -0.55
CA LEU A 57 -2.21 -8.05 0.50
C LEU A 57 -1.90 -6.60 0.88
N ILE A 58 -0.63 -6.18 0.76
CA ILE A 58 -0.24 -4.78 0.96
C ILE A 58 -0.82 -3.90 -0.14
N VAL A 59 -0.73 -4.32 -1.42
CA VAL A 59 -1.19 -3.50 -2.54
C VAL A 59 -2.70 -3.32 -2.55
N GLU A 60 -3.47 -4.31 -2.08
CA GLU A 60 -4.94 -4.23 -1.95
C GLU A 60 -5.41 -3.11 -1.00
N LYS A 61 -4.58 -2.71 -0.03
CA LYS A 61 -4.92 -1.61 0.88
C LYS A 61 -5.04 -0.25 0.19
N VAL A 62 -4.35 -0.05 -0.93
CA VAL A 62 -4.40 1.21 -1.70
C VAL A 62 -5.78 1.42 -2.34
N PRO A 63 -6.31 0.51 -3.19
CA PRO A 63 -7.65 0.66 -3.74
C PRO A 63 -8.74 0.64 -2.67
N GLU A 64 -8.58 -0.11 -1.56
CA GLU A 64 -9.52 -0.02 -0.42
C GLU A 64 -9.58 1.40 0.16
N ARG A 65 -8.41 2.03 0.38
CA ARG A 65 -8.34 3.39 0.88
C ARG A 65 -8.95 4.41 -0.09
N LEU A 66 -8.71 4.25 -1.38
CA LEU A 66 -9.31 5.08 -2.43
C LEU A 66 -10.85 4.92 -2.49
N HIS A 67 -11.35 3.69 -2.41
CA HIS A 67 -12.79 3.42 -2.39
C HIS A 67 -13.48 4.07 -1.19
N LYS A 68 -12.87 4.02 0.00
CA LYS A 68 -13.39 4.69 1.19
C LYS A 68 -13.52 6.21 1.00
N GLU A 69 -12.56 6.84 0.33
CA GLU A 69 -12.61 8.29 0.04
C GLU A 69 -13.78 8.65 -0.86
N LYS A 70 -14.01 7.84 -1.90
CA LYS A 70 -15.13 8.03 -2.84
C LYS A 70 -16.49 7.88 -2.14
N GLN A 71 -16.62 6.93 -1.21
CA GLN A 71 -17.86 6.73 -0.45
C GLN A 71 -18.17 7.85 0.54
N GLN A 72 -17.15 8.58 1.01
CA GLN A 72 -17.32 9.69 1.95
C GLN A 72 -17.71 11.02 1.29
N GLY A 73 -17.91 11.05 -0.02
CA GLY A 73 -18.33 12.27 -0.73
C GLY A 73 -17.31 13.40 -0.63
N LEU A 74 -16.03 13.08 -0.41
CA LEU A 74 -14.92 14.06 -0.47
C LEU A 74 -14.61 14.49 -1.93
N PHE A 75 -15.55 14.24 -2.85
CA PHE A 75 -15.59 14.66 -4.25
C PHE A 75 -17.03 15.01 -4.65
#